data_AF-A0A355IXL3-F1
#
_entry.id   AF-A0A355IXL3-F1
#
_cell.length_a   1.000
_cell.length_b   1.000
_cell.length_c   1.000
_cell.angle_alpha   90.00
_cell.angle_beta   90.00
_cell.angle_gamma   90.00
#
_symmetry.space_group_name_H-M   'P 1'
#
loop_
_entity.id
_entity.type
_entity.pdbx_description
1 polymer ?
#
loop_
_entity_poly.entity_id
_entity_poly.type
_entity_poly.pdbx_seq_one_letter_code
_entity_poly.pdbx_strand_id
1 'polypeptide(L)'
;MKKLFLITVLFLSVVTFAQAQRGTGQRPSQAGGGQRPQMNPEQMVQRQLDRLNEAVTLTDAQKAKAKEIIQKTSEKRRELFQNREQGSDADREKMRETMNELRKQESTEIKAILTKDQLPKYETYLKEMEQRMKERMNNGQGGGPR
;
A
#
# COMPACT_ATOMS: atom_id res chain seq x y z
N MET A 1 -33.46 0.32 -28.15
CA MET A 1 -34.94 0.21 -28.19
C MET A 1 -35.30 -1.27 -28.21
N LYS A 2 -35.98 -1.79 -27.17
CA LYS A 2 -36.66 -3.12 -27.11
C LYS A 2 -35.69 -4.33 -27.19
N LYS A 3 -35.83 -5.44 -26.46
CA LYS A 3 -36.65 -5.84 -25.29
C LYS A 3 -35.66 -6.11 -24.10
N LEU A 4 -35.94 -6.72 -22.94
CA LEU A 4 -37.15 -7.19 -22.21
C LEU A 4 -36.79 -7.19 -20.70
N PHE A 5 -37.75 -7.48 -19.81
CA PHE A 5 -37.53 -8.04 -18.48
C PHE A 5 -38.40 -9.30 -18.32
N LEU A 6 -37.92 -10.32 -17.59
CA LEU A 6 -38.77 -11.45 -17.18
C LEU A 6 -38.49 -11.76 -15.71
N ILE A 7 -39.34 -11.20 -14.85
CA ILE A 7 -39.36 -11.44 -13.41
C ILE A 7 -40.36 -12.58 -13.17
N THR A 8 -39.90 -13.68 -12.57
CA THR A 8 -40.78 -14.69 -11.96
C THR A 8 -40.42 -14.82 -10.49
N VAL A 9 -41.30 -14.25 -9.65
CA VAL A 9 -41.29 -14.46 -8.20
C VAL A 9 -42.28 -15.58 -7.89
N LEU A 10 -41.83 -16.60 -7.17
CA LEU A 10 -42.71 -17.51 -6.44
C LEU A 10 -42.22 -17.58 -4.99
N PHE A 11 -43.14 -17.40 -4.05
CA PHE A 11 -42.88 -17.25 -2.61
C PHE A 11 -43.29 -18.54 -1.84
N LEU A 12 -42.98 -18.54 -0.53
CA LEU A 12 -43.28 -19.57 0.50
C LEU A 12 -42.36 -20.81 0.49
N SER A 13 -41.91 -21.37 1.63
CA SER A 13 -42.25 -21.14 3.06
C SER A 13 -41.04 -21.40 4.01
N VAL A 14 -41.19 -21.20 5.33
CA VAL A 14 -40.10 -21.17 6.35
C VAL A 14 -40.38 -22.15 7.53
N VAL A 15 -39.46 -22.56 8.42
CA VAL A 15 -38.10 -22.07 8.74
C VAL A 15 -36.97 -23.09 8.40
N THR A 16 -36.47 -24.04 9.21
CA THR A 16 -36.81 -24.56 10.56
C THR A 16 -35.53 -24.88 11.38
N PHE A 17 -35.60 -24.77 12.71
CA PHE A 17 -34.48 -24.90 13.66
C PHE A 17 -33.79 -26.29 13.72
N ALA A 18 -32.45 -26.28 13.78
CA ALA A 18 -31.67 -27.25 14.56
C ALA A 18 -30.39 -26.58 15.12
N GLN A 19 -30.33 -26.37 16.44
CA GLN A 19 -29.12 -25.97 17.15
C GLN A 19 -28.16 -27.18 17.22
N ALA A 20 -27.24 -27.29 16.27
CA ALA A 20 -26.07 -28.15 16.43
C ALA A 20 -25.09 -27.50 17.41
N GLN A 21 -24.87 -28.17 18.54
CA GLN A 21 -24.10 -27.63 19.66
C GLN A 21 -22.63 -27.39 19.32
N ARG A 22 -22.16 -26.19 19.66
CA ARG A 22 -20.98 -25.96 20.52
C ARG A 22 -19.85 -27.01 20.41
N GLY A 23 -19.01 -26.86 19.39
CA GLY A 23 -17.65 -27.41 19.37
C GLY A 23 -16.65 -26.27 19.17
N THR A 24 -15.81 -26.00 20.18
CA THR A 24 -14.59 -25.15 20.16
C THR A 24 -14.58 -23.93 19.23
N GLY A 25 -14.60 -22.73 19.80
CA GLY A 25 -14.43 -21.44 19.11
C GLY A 25 -13.03 -21.18 18.53
N GLN A 26 -12.44 -22.17 17.87
CA GLN A 26 -11.27 -22.01 17.02
C GLN A 26 -11.74 -21.46 15.67
N ARG A 27 -11.81 -20.12 15.59
CA ARG A 27 -11.53 -19.46 14.31
C ARG A 27 -10.25 -20.11 13.76
N PRO A 28 -10.18 -20.52 12.48
CA PRO A 28 -8.91 -20.94 11.91
C PRO A 28 -7.96 -19.75 11.98
N SER A 29 -7.10 -19.76 13.01
CA SER A 29 -5.91 -18.94 13.04
C SER A 29 -5.16 -19.29 11.78
N GLN A 30 -5.03 -18.33 10.86
CA GLN A 30 -4.21 -18.52 9.68
C GLN A 30 -2.74 -18.40 10.08
N ALA A 31 -2.30 -19.37 10.90
CA ALA A 31 -0.93 -19.75 11.16
C ALA A 31 -0.36 -20.35 9.86
N GLY A 32 -0.22 -19.47 8.87
CA GLY A 32 0.28 -19.74 7.55
C GLY A 32 1.22 -18.62 7.19
N GLY A 33 2.45 -18.70 7.69
CA GLY A 33 3.57 -17.83 7.32
C GLY A 33 4.03 -18.08 5.88
N GLY A 34 3.09 -18.10 4.94
CA GLY A 34 3.36 -18.11 3.51
C GLY A 34 4.13 -16.84 3.19
N GLN A 35 5.40 -17.03 2.87
CA GLN A 35 6.27 -15.96 2.38
C GLN A 35 5.61 -15.38 1.14
N ARG A 36 4.95 -14.22 1.29
CA ARG A 36 4.48 -13.45 0.14
C ARG A 36 5.69 -13.30 -0.78
N PRO A 37 5.62 -13.75 -2.06
CA PRO A 37 6.78 -13.74 -2.93
C PRO A 37 7.38 -12.33 -2.92
N GLN A 38 8.65 -12.25 -2.51
CA GLN A 38 9.35 -10.97 -2.44
C GLN A 38 9.34 -10.38 -3.84
N MET A 39 8.65 -9.25 -4.02
CA MET A 39 8.67 -8.57 -5.31
C MET A 39 10.11 -8.17 -5.61
N ASN A 40 10.55 -8.46 -6.83
CA ASN A 40 11.87 -8.09 -7.28
C ASN A 40 12.04 -6.55 -7.19
N PRO A 41 13.17 -5.98 -6.72
CA PRO A 41 13.31 -4.54 -6.51
C PRO A 41 12.93 -3.69 -7.73
N GLU A 42 13.30 -4.12 -8.95
CA GLU A 42 12.93 -3.43 -10.20
C GLU A 42 11.42 -3.38 -10.41
N GLN A 43 10.68 -4.42 -10.01
CA GLN A 43 9.21 -4.42 -10.06
C GLN A 43 8.60 -3.47 -9.03
N MET A 44 9.23 -3.28 -7.87
CA MET A 44 8.78 -2.28 -6.89
C MET A 44 8.98 -0.85 -7.42
N VAL A 45 10.16 -0.58 -7.98
CA VAL A 45 10.49 0.70 -8.63
C VAL A 45 9.51 1.00 -9.76
N GLN A 46 9.28 0.04 -10.67
CA GLN A 46 8.35 0.21 -11.79
C GLN A 46 6.92 0.51 -11.31
N ARG A 47 6.38 -0.28 -10.37
CA ARG A 47 5.04 -0.06 -9.80
C ARG A 47 4.89 1.31 -9.12
N GLN A 48 5.97 1.87 -8.57
CA GLN A 48 5.94 3.21 -7.97
C GLN A 48 5.97 4.30 -9.05
N LEU A 49 6.78 4.10 -10.10
CA LEU A 49 6.82 4.98 -11.27
C LEU A 49 5.47 5.00 -12.00
N ASP A 50 4.84 3.85 -12.18
CA ASP A 50 3.54 3.71 -12.85
C ASP A 50 2.45 4.50 -12.12
N ARG A 51 2.35 4.35 -10.78
CA ARG A 51 1.40 5.11 -9.95
C ARG A 51 1.67 6.61 -9.96
N LEU A 52 2.94 7.02 -9.95
CA LEU A 52 3.29 8.43 -10.05
C LEU A 52 2.87 8.99 -11.42
N ASN A 53 3.14 8.25 -12.49
CA ASN A 53 2.74 8.61 -13.84
C ASN A 53 1.22 8.66 -14.02
N GLU A 54 0.47 7.73 -13.42
CA GLU A 54 -1.00 7.74 -13.39
C GLU A 54 -1.52 9.01 -12.70
N ALA A 55 -0.94 9.37 -11.54
CA ALA A 55 -1.37 10.53 -10.76
C ALA A 55 -1.07 11.88 -11.44
N VAL A 56 0.11 12.06 -12.05
CA VAL A 56 0.55 13.38 -12.53
C VAL A 56 0.73 13.50 -14.04
N THR A 57 0.68 12.38 -14.78
CA THR A 57 0.92 12.30 -16.22
C THR A 57 2.32 12.79 -16.59
N LEU A 58 3.36 11.98 -16.31
CA LEU A 58 4.75 12.32 -16.57
C LEU A 58 5.07 12.27 -18.08
N THR A 59 5.88 13.22 -18.54
CA THR A 59 6.57 13.10 -19.85
C THR A 59 7.67 12.04 -19.77
N ASP A 60 8.14 11.51 -20.90
CA ASP A 60 9.14 10.44 -20.89
C ASP A 60 10.49 10.87 -20.28
N ALA A 61 10.88 12.13 -20.48
CA ALA A 61 12.04 12.73 -19.82
C ALA A 61 11.87 12.83 -18.29
N GLN A 62 10.65 13.07 -17.80
CA GLN A 62 10.33 13.04 -16.37
C GLN A 62 10.27 11.61 -15.83
N LYS A 63 9.75 10.64 -16.59
CA LYS A 63 9.72 9.21 -16.20
C LYS A 63 11.15 8.68 -15.98
N ALA A 64 12.09 9.02 -16.85
CA ALA A 64 13.49 8.64 -16.69
C ALA A 64 14.07 9.15 -15.36
N LYS A 65 13.99 10.46 -15.10
CA LYS A 65 14.46 11.07 -13.84
C LYS A 65 13.73 10.53 -12.61
N ALA A 66 12.40 10.35 -12.69
CA ALA A 66 11.62 9.77 -11.61
C ALA A 66 12.04 8.34 -11.28
N LYS A 67 12.37 7.52 -12.30
CA LYS A 67 12.87 6.15 -12.12
C LYS A 67 14.17 6.14 -11.33
N GLU A 68 15.13 7.01 -11.68
CA GLU A 68 16.41 7.15 -10.98
C GLU A 68 16.23 7.56 -9.51
N ILE A 69 15.38 8.56 -9.25
CA ILE A 69 15.05 9.04 -7.88
C ILE A 69 14.42 7.92 -7.04
N ILE A 70 13.44 7.19 -7.62
CA ILE A 70 12.75 6.08 -6.95
C ILE A 70 13.73 4.91 -6.69
N GLN A 71 14.59 4.57 -7.65
CA GLN A 71 15.57 3.49 -7.52
C GLN A 71 16.58 3.81 -6.41
N LYS A 72 17.23 4.97 -6.46
CA LYS A 72 18.17 5.47 -5.44
C LYS A 72 17.54 5.47 -4.05
N THR A 73 16.27 5.87 -3.92
CA THR A 73 15.57 5.84 -2.62
C THR A 73 15.23 4.41 -2.19
N SER A 74 14.89 3.52 -3.13
CA SER A 74 14.64 2.10 -2.87
C SER A 74 15.90 1.36 -2.40
N GLU A 75 17.06 1.67 -2.98
CA GLU A 75 18.36 1.13 -2.58
C GLU A 75 18.73 1.57 -1.16
N LYS A 76 18.65 2.88 -0.85
CA LYS A 76 18.83 3.40 0.52
C LYS A 76 17.90 2.75 1.55
N ARG A 77 16.62 2.55 1.18
CA ARG A 77 15.65 1.84 2.04
C ARG A 77 16.08 0.39 2.29
N ARG A 78 16.58 -0.31 1.26
CA ARG A 78 17.07 -1.69 1.37
C ARG A 78 18.29 -1.78 2.29
N GLU A 79 19.28 -0.92 2.10
CA GLU A 79 20.49 -0.85 2.95
C GLU A 79 20.14 -0.58 4.40
N LEU A 80 19.24 0.38 4.65
CA LEU A 80 18.74 0.70 5.99
C LEU A 80 18.03 -0.48 6.67
N PHE A 81 17.30 -1.31 5.92
CA PHE A 81 16.71 -2.56 6.46
C PHE A 81 17.72 -3.69 6.62
N GLN A 82 18.75 -3.79 5.77
CA GLN A 82 19.81 -4.80 5.85
C GLN A 82 20.74 -4.55 7.05
N ASN A 83 21.06 -3.28 7.30
CA ASN A 83 21.94 -2.85 8.40
C ASN A 83 21.18 -2.67 9.72
N ARG A 84 19.96 -3.20 9.84
CA ARG A 84 19.14 -3.08 11.05
C ARG A 84 19.56 -4.13 12.08
N GLU A 85 20.19 -3.66 13.15
CA GLU A 85 20.30 -4.44 14.38
C GLU A 85 18.91 -4.66 15.00
N GLN A 86 18.64 -5.89 15.46
CA GLN A 86 17.33 -6.27 15.98
C GLN A 86 17.29 -6.09 17.51
N GLY A 87 16.41 -5.23 18.01
CA GLY A 87 16.01 -5.34 19.42
C GLY A 87 15.32 -4.14 20.06
N SER A 88 15.87 -2.93 19.92
CA SER A 88 15.45 -1.81 20.79
C SER A 88 14.33 -0.94 20.22
N ASP A 89 13.64 -0.22 21.13
CA ASP A 89 12.68 0.83 20.75
C ASP A 89 13.36 2.07 20.15
N ALA A 90 14.56 2.40 20.59
CA ALA A 90 15.35 3.48 20.01
C ALA A 90 15.66 3.22 18.52
N ASP A 91 15.96 1.96 18.16
CA ASP A 91 16.16 1.57 16.75
C ASP A 91 14.86 1.68 15.94
N ARG A 92 13.70 1.41 16.55
CA ARG A 92 12.39 1.58 15.89
C ARG A 92 12.08 3.05 15.62
N GLU A 93 12.38 3.93 16.57
CA GLU A 93 12.18 5.38 16.41
C GLU A 93 13.14 5.98 15.36
N LYS A 94 14.44 5.70 15.48
CA LYS A 94 15.46 6.13 14.52
C LYS A 94 15.15 5.64 13.09
N MET A 95 14.75 4.37 12.95
CA MET A 95 14.28 3.80 11.67
C MET A 95 13.09 4.59 11.10
N ARG A 96 12.10 4.94 11.94
CA ARG A 96 10.93 5.73 11.52
C ARG A 96 11.33 7.13 11.08
N GLU A 97 12.25 7.78 11.79
CA GLU A 97 12.77 9.10 11.44
C GLU A 97 13.49 9.07 10.08
N THR A 98 14.51 8.23 9.91
CA THR A 98 15.25 8.12 8.64
C THR A 98 14.35 7.72 7.47
N MET A 99 13.34 6.86 7.69
CA MET A 99 12.34 6.54 6.66
C MET A 99 11.45 7.75 6.29
N ASN A 100 11.13 8.62 7.24
CA ASN A 100 10.41 9.86 6.96
C ASN A 100 11.29 10.88 6.21
N GLU A 101 12.57 10.96 6.54
CA GLU A 101 13.54 11.79 5.82
C GLU A 101 13.72 11.33 4.37
N LEU A 102 13.91 10.03 4.13
CA LEU A 102 14.00 9.46 2.78
C LEU A 102 12.75 9.77 1.95
N ARG A 103 11.55 9.69 2.55
CA ARG A 103 10.29 10.08 1.88
C ARG A 103 10.22 11.58 1.56
N LYS A 104 10.69 12.45 2.46
CA LYS A 104 10.77 13.91 2.23
C LYS A 104 11.77 14.26 1.12
N GLN A 105 12.95 13.61 1.12
CA GLN A 105 13.98 13.76 0.09
C GLN A 105 13.44 13.32 -1.28
N GLU A 106 12.93 12.09 -1.38
CA GLU A 106 12.28 11.55 -2.60
C GLU A 106 11.18 12.49 -3.10
N SER A 107 10.31 12.99 -2.20
CA SER A 107 9.26 13.93 -2.58
C SER A 107 9.80 15.27 -3.06
N THR A 108 10.93 15.76 -2.55
CA THR A 108 11.56 17.01 -2.98
C THR A 108 12.21 16.85 -4.35
N GLU A 109 12.97 15.75 -4.54
CA GLU A 109 13.58 15.41 -5.83
C GLU A 109 12.51 15.22 -6.92
N ILE A 110 11.37 14.57 -6.61
CA ILE A 110 10.23 14.47 -7.54
C ILE A 110 9.60 15.84 -7.82
N LYS A 111 9.30 16.67 -6.80
CA LYS A 111 8.71 18.01 -7.05
C LYS A 111 9.59 18.88 -7.97
N ALA A 112 10.92 18.75 -7.88
CA ALA A 112 11.86 19.51 -8.71
C ALA A 112 11.82 19.15 -10.21
N ILE A 113 11.30 17.98 -10.59
CA ILE A 113 11.16 17.57 -12.01
C ILE A 113 9.75 17.81 -12.58
N LEU A 114 8.77 18.20 -11.77
CA LEU A 114 7.38 18.42 -12.20
C LEU A 114 7.15 19.83 -12.75
N THR A 115 6.19 19.98 -13.66
CA THR A 115 5.69 21.29 -14.10
C THR A 115 4.75 21.90 -13.06
N LYS A 116 4.49 23.21 -13.19
CA LYS A 116 3.53 23.93 -12.32
C LYS A 116 2.14 23.28 -12.30
N ASP A 117 1.69 22.73 -13.43
CA ASP A 117 0.37 22.09 -13.56
C ASP A 117 0.31 20.67 -12.99
N GLN A 118 1.47 20.02 -12.86
CA GLN A 118 1.61 18.69 -12.26
C GLN A 118 1.73 18.73 -10.73
N LEU A 119 2.29 19.80 -10.16
CA LEU A 119 2.49 19.95 -8.72
C LEU A 119 1.19 19.77 -7.89
N PRO A 120 0.04 20.39 -8.21
CA PRO A 120 -1.20 20.17 -7.46
C PRO A 120 -1.66 18.71 -7.46
N LYS A 121 -1.53 18.00 -8.59
CA LYS A 121 -1.87 16.57 -8.69
C LYS A 121 -0.97 15.74 -7.78
N TYR A 122 0.33 16.05 -7.75
CA TYR A 122 1.29 15.37 -6.89
C TYR A 122 1.00 15.58 -5.40
N GLU A 123 0.58 16.79 -5.01
CA GLU A 123 0.21 17.07 -3.62
C GLU A 123 -1.07 16.35 -3.18
N THR A 124 -2.05 16.20 -4.08
CA THR A 124 -3.23 15.34 -3.83
C THR A 124 -2.81 13.88 -3.67
N TYR A 125 -1.96 13.35 -4.57
CA TYR A 125 -1.43 11.99 -4.48
C TYR A 125 -0.69 11.72 -3.15
N LEU A 126 0.12 12.67 -2.66
CA LEU A 126 0.77 12.56 -1.35
C LEU A 126 -0.24 12.51 -0.20
N LYS A 127 -1.27 13.36 -0.22
CA LYS A 127 -2.34 13.39 0.81
C LYS A 127 -3.13 12.08 0.83
N GLU A 128 -3.50 11.55 -0.34
CA GLU A 128 -4.18 10.25 -0.44
C GLU A 128 -3.31 9.11 0.10
N MET A 129 -2.01 9.10 -0.23
CA MET A 129 -1.07 8.10 0.26
C MET A 129 -0.90 8.17 1.79
N GLU A 130 -0.92 9.37 2.36
CA GLU A 130 -0.91 9.58 3.81
C GLU A 130 -2.23 9.14 4.48
N GLN A 131 -3.38 9.46 3.89
CA GLN A 131 -4.70 9.01 4.37
C GLN A 131 -4.81 7.49 4.36
N ARG A 132 -4.49 6.83 3.24
CA ARG A 132 -4.46 5.36 3.12
C ARG A 132 -3.49 4.71 4.11
N MET A 133 -2.42 5.41 4.51
CA MET A 133 -1.50 4.95 5.56
C MET A 133 -2.14 5.05 6.95
N LYS A 134 -2.77 6.18 7.27
CA LYS A 134 -3.48 6.41 8.54
C LYS A 134 -4.64 5.42 8.71
N GLU A 135 -5.43 5.18 7.66
CA GLU A 135 -6.51 4.18 7.65
C GLU A 135 -6.01 2.77 7.97
N ARG A 136 -4.88 2.35 7.37
CA ARG A 136 -4.27 1.03 7.63
C ARG A 136 -3.75 0.89 9.07
N MET A 137 -3.23 1.98 9.65
CA MET A 137 -2.83 2.02 11.06
C MET A 137 -4.06 1.93 11.98
N ASN A 138 -5.11 2.70 11.69
CA ASN A 138 -6.33 2.76 12.49
C ASN A 138 -7.14 1.45 12.45
N ASN A 139 -7.21 0.80 11.28
CA ASN A 139 -7.95 -0.45 11.10
C ASN A 139 -7.17 -1.71 11.55
N GLY A 140 -6.07 -1.55 12.30
CA GLY A 140 -5.34 -2.66 12.94
C GLY A 140 -4.66 -3.66 11.99
N GLN A 141 -4.65 -3.41 10.68
CA GLN A 141 -4.09 -4.33 9.67
C GLN A 141 -2.56 -4.15 9.47
N GLY A 142 -1.91 -3.42 10.37
CA GLY A 142 -0.50 -3.06 10.33
C GLY A 142 0.33 -3.61 11.49
N GLY A 143 0.26 -4.91 11.76
CA GLY A 143 1.16 -5.58 12.73
C GLY A 143 0.60 -6.89 13.26
N GLY A 144 1.45 -7.92 13.33
CA GLY A 144 1.16 -9.17 14.05
C GLY A 144 1.05 -8.95 15.58
N PRO A 145 0.78 -10.01 16.35
CA PRO A 145 0.33 -9.90 17.75
C PRO A 145 1.28 -9.09 18.64
N ARG A 146 0.66 -8.33 19.56
CA ARG A 146 1.30 -7.85 20.79
C ARG A 146 1.54 -9.02 21.73
#